data_AF-A0AAD5HGK4-F1
#
_entry.id   AF-A0AAD5HGK4-F1
#
_cell.length_a   1.000
_cell.length_b   1.000
_cell.length_c   1.000
_cell.angle_alpha   90.00
_cell.angle_beta   90.00
_cell.angle_gamma   90.00
#
_symmetry.space_group_name_H-M   'P 1'
#
loop_
_entity.id
_entity.type
_entity.pdbx_description
1 polymer ?
#
loop_
_entity_poly.entity_id
_entity_poly.type
_entity_poly.pdbx_seq_one_letter_code
_entity_poly.pdbx_strand_id
1 'polypeptide(L)'
;MDSHSQQPNLDPSTLQELESLRIKLQSLQDTFNTHLAYLRDPKYPFTWPDLLNKFNMLTAKFASLSEDFYAQLDPNSNSTLPKLMLHPQTPTTTESETQILSVLLRTKLIPDIERMEAQTQVAIASEFGEPDGNDGTGKALDEDRVLRKQQEHWTKLINQHDQLAGQANEIVNELVANFRETNIAEAEQLERHRRELAAVEPVWKKEGFAGEETWRRYQLECMASFFSSGRDELQGSDLKKPSQSPQPALNSPR
;
A
#
# COMPACT_ATOMS: atom_id res chain seq x y z
N MET A 1 -8.34 25.79 54.44
CA MET A 1 -9.67 25.64 53.82
C MET A 1 -9.43 24.81 52.58
N ASP A 2 -9.48 23.49 52.78
CA ASP A 2 -9.14 22.50 51.76
C ASP A 2 -10.34 22.32 50.85
N SER A 3 -10.33 23.06 49.74
CA SER A 3 -11.24 22.79 48.64
C SER A 3 -10.83 21.45 48.03
N HIS A 4 -11.57 20.40 48.37
CA HIS A 4 -11.54 19.15 47.63
C HIS A 4 -11.75 19.45 46.14
N SER A 5 -10.65 19.42 45.40
CA SER A 5 -10.64 19.34 43.95
C SER A 5 -11.32 18.03 43.58
N GLN A 6 -12.65 18.09 43.34
CA GLN A 6 -13.34 17.07 42.57
C GLN A 6 -12.65 17.06 41.21
N GLN A 7 -11.69 16.15 41.03
CA GLN A 7 -11.24 15.81 39.70
C GLN A 7 -12.48 15.33 38.94
N PRO A 8 -12.81 15.91 37.78
CA PRO A 8 -13.84 15.34 36.94
C PRO A 8 -13.40 13.92 36.61
N ASN A 9 -14.11 12.93 37.17
CA ASN A 9 -13.83 11.54 36.91
C ASN A 9 -14.35 11.26 35.50
N LEU A 10 -13.45 11.29 34.52
CA LEU A 10 -13.77 10.96 33.14
C LEU A 10 -14.22 9.50 33.08
N ASP A 11 -15.19 9.20 32.21
CA ASP A 11 -15.60 7.83 31.96
C ASP A 11 -14.37 7.00 31.52
N PRO A 12 -14.10 5.82 32.08
CA PRO A 12 -12.99 4.95 31.68
C PRO A 12 -12.91 4.72 30.16
N SER A 13 -14.04 4.68 29.46
CA SER A 13 -14.09 4.57 27.99
C SER A 13 -13.36 5.73 27.29
N THR A 14 -13.57 6.94 27.79
CA THR A 14 -13.04 8.20 27.26
C THR A 14 -11.54 8.30 27.48
N LEU A 15 -11.09 7.87 28.67
CA LEU A 15 -9.66 7.80 28.98
C LEU A 15 -8.94 6.83 28.06
N GLN A 16 -9.55 5.66 27.80
CA GLN A 16 -9.00 4.67 26.89
C GLN A 16 -8.94 5.18 25.44
N GLU A 17 -9.97 5.90 24.98
CA GLU A 17 -9.99 6.53 23.66
C GLU A 17 -8.87 7.59 23.52
N LEU A 18 -8.72 8.47 24.52
CA LEU A 18 -7.64 9.48 24.56
C LEU A 18 -6.25 8.84 24.61
N GLU A 19 -6.09 7.78 25.38
CA GLU A 19 -4.82 7.06 25.48
C GLU A 19 -4.45 6.39 24.16
N SER A 20 -5.42 5.78 23.47
CA SER A 20 -5.22 5.22 22.13
C SER A 20 -4.76 6.29 21.12
N LEU A 21 -5.48 7.42 21.06
CA LEU A 21 -5.11 8.55 20.20
C LEU A 21 -3.71 9.09 20.55
N ARG A 22 -3.40 9.23 21.83
CA ARG A 22 -2.08 9.70 22.31
C ARG A 22 -0.97 8.78 21.83
N ILE A 23 -1.13 7.46 21.96
CA ILE A 23 -0.11 6.48 21.53
C ILE A 23 0.11 6.57 20.02
N LYS A 24 -0.97 6.67 19.23
CA LYS A 24 -0.87 6.82 17.77
C LYS A 24 -0.20 8.13 17.36
N LEU A 25 -0.56 9.25 18.02
CA LEU A 25 0.04 10.55 17.76
C LEU A 25 1.53 10.58 18.14
N GLN A 26 1.90 9.98 19.28
CA GLN A 26 3.31 9.83 19.67
C GLN A 26 4.07 9.00 18.63
N SER A 27 3.52 7.88 18.17
CA SER A 27 4.15 7.05 17.14
C SER A 27 4.36 7.81 15.83
N LEU A 28 3.40 8.64 15.42
CA LEU A 28 3.51 9.49 14.24
C LEU A 28 4.61 10.54 14.43
N GLN A 29 4.64 11.20 15.59
CA GLN A 29 5.66 12.20 15.94
C GLN A 29 7.07 11.59 15.95
N ASP A 30 7.26 10.43 16.56
CA ASP A 30 8.55 9.73 16.62
C ASP A 30 9.04 9.35 15.21
N THR A 31 8.12 8.88 14.36
CA THR A 31 8.41 8.56 12.96
C THR A 31 8.82 9.82 12.20
N PHE A 32 8.10 10.92 12.38
CA PHE A 32 8.39 12.20 11.73
C PHE A 32 9.74 12.76 12.16
N ASN A 33 10.04 12.75 13.46
CA ASN A 33 11.34 13.18 14.01
C ASN A 33 12.50 12.35 13.46
N THR A 34 12.32 11.02 13.38
CA THR A 34 13.34 10.11 12.83
C THR A 34 13.57 10.39 11.35
N HIS A 35 12.50 10.59 10.57
CA HIS A 35 12.61 10.92 9.15
C HIS A 35 13.24 12.30 8.92
N LEU A 36 12.89 13.30 9.72
CA LEU A 36 13.53 14.62 9.67
C LEU A 36 15.02 14.56 10.02
N ALA A 37 15.39 13.80 11.05
CA ALA A 37 16.79 13.61 11.42
C ALA A 37 17.58 12.96 10.27
N TYR A 38 17.00 11.96 9.61
CA TYR A 38 17.57 11.34 8.42
C TYR A 38 17.75 12.33 7.27
N LEU A 39 16.73 13.13 6.95
CA LEU A 39 16.78 14.11 5.85
C LEU A 39 17.75 15.28 6.12
N ARG A 40 18.01 15.57 7.40
CA ARG A 40 18.95 16.61 7.82
C ARG A 40 20.39 16.12 7.89
N ASP A 41 20.66 14.82 7.86
CA ASP A 41 22.02 14.30 7.91
C ASP A 41 22.69 14.44 6.53
N PRO A 42 23.66 15.36 6.37
CA PRO A 42 24.33 15.56 5.08
C PRO A 42 25.21 14.37 4.68
N LYS A 43 25.45 13.39 5.56
CA LYS A 43 26.31 12.23 5.30
C LYS A 43 25.66 11.19 4.39
N TYR A 44 24.34 11.17 4.28
CA TYR A 44 23.62 10.15 3.52
C TYR A 44 22.76 10.80 2.42
N PRO A 45 23.21 10.79 1.15
CA PRO A 45 22.34 11.16 0.05
C PRO A 45 21.18 10.16 0.00
N PHE A 46 19.96 10.66 0.17
CA PHE A 46 18.77 9.82 0.09
C PHE A 46 18.41 9.54 -1.38
N THR A 47 17.82 8.38 -1.61
CA THR A 47 17.30 8.00 -2.93
C THR A 47 15.79 8.21 -2.95
N TRP A 48 15.23 8.43 -4.14
CA TRP A 48 13.77 8.58 -4.30
C TRP A 48 12.97 7.39 -3.73
N PRO A 49 13.36 6.12 -3.95
CA PRO A 49 12.67 4.99 -3.32
C PRO A 49 12.67 5.01 -1.80
N ASP A 50 13.77 5.45 -1.16
CA ASP A 50 13.82 5.55 0.30
C ASP A 50 12.93 6.67 0.83
N LEU A 51 12.92 7.83 0.15
CA LEU A 51 12.02 8.92 0.48
C LEU A 51 10.55 8.50 0.33
N LEU A 52 10.21 7.81 -0.77
CA LEU A 52 8.87 7.29 -1.02
C LEU A 52 8.44 6.29 0.05
N ASN A 53 9.33 5.36 0.44
CA ASN A 53 9.02 4.40 1.49
C ASN A 53 8.76 5.09 2.84
N LYS A 54 9.59 6.09 3.21
CA LYS A 54 9.38 6.90 4.42
C LYS A 54 8.09 7.70 4.36
N PHE A 55 7.73 8.24 3.20
CA PHE A 55 6.47 8.93 3.00
C PHE A 55 5.28 7.98 3.14
N ASN A 56 5.31 6.81 2.49
CA ASN A 56 4.26 5.81 2.60
C ASN A 56 4.04 5.35 4.06
N MET A 57 5.11 5.19 4.84
CA MET A 57 5.00 4.90 6.27
C MET A 57 4.29 6.02 7.05
N LEU A 58 4.58 7.29 6.74
CA LEU A 58 3.88 8.43 7.34
C LEU A 58 2.42 8.47 6.92
N THR A 59 2.12 8.26 5.63
CA THR A 59 0.76 8.22 5.10
C THR A 59 -0.06 7.11 5.76
N ALA A 60 0.50 5.91 5.92
CA ALA A 60 -0.19 4.79 6.57
C ALA A 60 -0.49 5.08 8.05
N LYS A 61 0.47 5.65 8.79
CA LYS A 61 0.27 6.05 10.19
C LYS A 61 -0.76 7.18 10.33
N PHE A 62 -0.71 8.16 9.44
CA PHE A 62 -1.68 9.26 9.41
C PHE A 62 -3.09 8.75 9.08
N ALA A 63 -3.23 7.89 8.07
CA ALA A 63 -4.51 7.28 7.71
C ALA A 63 -5.13 6.52 8.88
N SER A 64 -4.34 5.70 9.57
CA SER A 64 -4.79 4.96 10.76
C SER A 64 -5.13 5.85 11.95
N LEU A 65 -4.50 7.02 12.10
CA LEU A 65 -4.89 8.00 13.11
C LEU A 65 -6.19 8.71 12.72
N SER A 66 -6.32 9.09 11.45
CA SER A 66 -7.50 9.79 10.95
C SER A 66 -8.76 8.93 11.03
N GLU A 67 -8.65 7.63 10.73
CA GLU A 67 -9.77 6.69 10.81
C GLU A 67 -10.33 6.61 12.24
N ASP A 68 -9.45 6.41 13.24
CA ASP A 68 -9.86 6.41 14.66
C ASP A 68 -10.46 7.74 15.08
N PHE A 69 -9.83 8.85 14.67
CA PHE A 69 -10.28 10.18 15.03
C PHE A 69 -11.67 10.50 14.45
N TYR A 70 -11.91 10.18 13.18
CA TYR A 70 -13.22 10.37 12.55
C TYR A 70 -14.27 9.40 13.10
N ALA A 71 -13.90 8.14 13.41
CA ALA A 71 -14.79 7.19 14.06
C ALA A 71 -15.24 7.66 15.45
N GLN A 72 -14.41 8.44 16.15
CA GLN A 72 -14.75 9.05 17.43
C GLN A 72 -15.55 10.36 17.29
N LEU A 73 -15.48 11.03 16.14
CA LEU A 73 -16.22 12.26 15.84
C LEU A 73 -17.59 12.02 15.19
N ASP A 74 -17.85 10.82 14.68
CA ASP A 74 -19.13 10.48 14.08
C ASP A 74 -20.27 10.69 15.10
N PRO A 75 -21.33 11.47 14.78
CA PRO A 75 -22.47 11.67 15.68
C PRO A 75 -23.20 10.37 16.06
N ASN A 76 -23.03 9.29 15.30
CA ASN A 76 -23.57 7.96 15.61
C ASN A 76 -22.65 7.12 16.50
N SER A 77 -21.44 7.61 16.80
CA SER A 77 -20.48 6.95 17.68
C SER A 77 -20.87 7.11 19.15
N ASN A 78 -20.54 6.11 19.96
CA ASN A 78 -20.68 6.19 21.42
C ASN A 78 -19.57 7.02 22.08
N SER A 79 -18.66 7.61 21.30
CA SER A 79 -17.58 8.43 21.83
C SER A 79 -18.12 9.69 22.52
N THR A 80 -17.51 10.01 23.65
CA THR A 80 -17.78 11.21 24.43
C THR A 80 -16.84 12.36 24.05
N LEU A 81 -15.81 12.11 23.22
CA LEU A 81 -14.78 13.07 22.88
C LEU A 81 -15.32 14.39 22.30
N PRO A 82 -16.29 14.40 21.37
CA PRO A 82 -16.83 15.64 20.83
C PRO A 82 -17.59 16.49 21.86
N LYS A 83 -17.98 15.89 23.00
CA LYS A 83 -18.74 16.54 24.07
C LYS A 83 -17.84 17.08 25.19
N LEU A 84 -16.54 16.81 25.15
CA LEU A 84 -15.58 17.23 26.17
C LEU A 84 -14.99 18.60 25.82
N MET A 85 -14.89 19.46 26.83
CA MET A 85 -14.22 20.74 26.72
C MET A 85 -12.94 20.71 27.56
N LEU A 86 -11.80 21.00 26.94
CA LEU A 86 -10.52 21.08 27.63
C LEU A 86 -10.36 22.47 28.25
N HIS A 87 -9.99 22.53 29.52
CA HIS A 87 -9.59 23.75 30.19
C HIS A 87 -8.40 23.48 31.13
N PRO A 88 -7.56 24.50 31.41
CA PRO A 88 -6.50 24.37 32.39
C PRO A 88 -7.06 24.00 33.76
N GLN A 89 -6.40 23.07 34.47
CA GLN A 89 -6.82 22.66 35.81
C GLN A 89 -6.62 23.79 36.84
N THR A 90 -5.54 24.56 36.68
CA THR A 90 -5.24 25.74 37.48
C THR A 90 -5.34 26.98 36.59
N PRO A 91 -5.95 28.07 37.08
CA PRO A 91 -5.92 29.33 36.35
C PRO A 91 -4.47 29.79 36.17
N THR A 92 -4.17 30.39 35.02
CA THR A 92 -2.84 30.91 34.73
C THR A 92 -2.51 32.04 35.68
N THR A 93 -1.31 31.98 36.26
CA THR A 93 -0.84 33.00 37.21
C THR A 93 0.08 34.02 36.55
N THR A 94 0.67 33.64 35.41
CA THR A 94 1.59 34.47 34.65
C THR A 94 1.11 34.68 33.20
N GLU A 95 1.54 35.80 32.61
CA GLU A 95 1.30 36.09 31.19
C GLU A 95 1.97 35.04 30.29
N SER A 96 3.17 34.56 30.66
CA SER A 96 3.88 33.50 29.92
C SER A 96 3.12 32.17 29.89
N GLU A 97 2.53 31.75 31.02
CA GLU A 97 1.68 30.55 31.05
C GLU A 97 0.44 30.72 30.17
N THR A 98 -0.15 31.90 30.22
CA THR A 98 -1.31 32.25 29.38
C THR A 98 -0.97 32.15 27.90
N GLN A 99 0.19 32.67 27.49
CA GLN A 99 0.65 32.59 26.10
C GLN A 99 0.91 31.15 25.66
N ILE A 100 1.59 30.34 26.47
CA ILE A 100 1.88 28.94 26.13
C ILE A 100 0.58 28.13 25.99
N LEU A 101 -0.34 28.25 26.96
CA LEU A 101 -1.61 27.53 26.92
C LEU A 101 -2.49 27.98 25.77
N SER A 102 -2.47 29.26 25.40
CA SER A 102 -3.19 29.76 24.22
C SER A 102 -2.73 29.11 22.92
N VAL A 103 -1.45 28.75 22.82
CA VAL A 103 -0.89 28.04 21.66
C VAL A 103 -1.24 26.56 21.72
N LEU A 104 -1.15 25.93 22.88
CA LEU A 104 -1.42 24.49 23.04
C LEU A 104 -2.91 24.14 22.86
N LEU A 105 -3.81 25.01 23.29
CA LEU A 105 -5.26 24.84 23.17
C LEU A 105 -5.85 25.49 21.90
N ARG A 106 -4.99 25.94 20.98
CA ARG A 106 -5.42 26.58 19.74
C ARG A 106 -6.16 25.58 18.84
N THR A 107 -7.38 25.92 18.48
CA THR A 107 -8.19 25.20 17.46
C THR A 107 -8.20 25.92 16.11
N LYS A 108 -7.71 27.16 16.05
CA LYS A 108 -7.63 27.93 14.80
C LYS A 108 -6.67 27.27 13.83
N LEU A 109 -7.13 27.08 12.59
CA LEU A 109 -6.36 26.52 11.48
C LEU A 109 -5.03 27.27 11.26
N ILE A 110 -4.11 26.59 10.59
CA ILE A 110 -2.84 27.18 10.16
C ILE A 110 -3.15 28.10 8.96
N PRO A 111 -2.49 29.28 8.84
CA PRO A 111 -2.83 30.28 7.82
C PRO A 111 -2.85 29.75 6.38
N ASP A 112 -1.96 28.81 6.04
CA ASP A 112 -1.92 28.21 4.70
C ASP A 112 -3.17 27.39 4.38
N ILE A 113 -3.71 26.69 5.39
CA ILE A 113 -4.95 25.93 5.27
C ILE A 113 -6.15 26.89 5.17
N GLU A 114 -6.18 27.94 5.98
CA GLU A 114 -7.23 28.98 5.90
C GLU A 114 -7.28 29.62 4.51
N ARG A 115 -6.12 29.91 3.92
CA ARG A 115 -6.03 30.45 2.56
C ARG A 115 -6.55 29.45 1.53
N MET A 116 -6.22 28.17 1.69
CA MET A 116 -6.67 27.11 0.77
C MET A 116 -8.19 26.88 0.87
N GLU A 117 -8.77 26.93 2.06
CA GLU A 117 -10.22 26.86 2.26
C GLU A 117 -10.92 28.06 1.62
N ALA A 118 -10.43 29.27 1.84
CA ALA A 118 -10.99 30.47 1.22
C ALA A 118 -10.91 30.41 -0.30
N GLN A 119 -9.80 29.93 -0.86
CA GLN A 119 -9.65 29.75 -2.31
C GLN A 119 -10.63 28.70 -2.86
N THR A 120 -10.81 27.59 -2.16
CA THR A 120 -11.76 26.53 -2.53
C THR A 120 -13.20 27.06 -2.48
N GLN A 121 -13.56 27.80 -1.44
CA GLN A 121 -14.89 28.40 -1.30
C GLN A 121 -15.19 29.39 -2.44
N VAL A 122 -14.21 30.24 -2.82
CA VAL A 122 -14.36 31.16 -3.95
C VAL A 122 -14.49 30.40 -5.26
N ALA A 123 -13.70 29.34 -5.47
CA ALA A 123 -13.80 28.50 -6.66
C ALA A 123 -15.19 27.87 -6.79
N ILE A 124 -15.71 27.30 -5.70
CA ILE A 124 -17.07 26.76 -5.65
C ILE A 124 -18.07 27.88 -5.97
N ALA A 125 -18.05 29.01 -5.26
CA ALA A 125 -19.00 30.11 -5.50
C ALA A 125 -18.99 30.61 -6.96
N SER A 126 -17.82 30.66 -7.59
CA SER A 126 -17.68 31.07 -9.00
C SER A 126 -18.29 30.08 -10.00
N GLU A 127 -18.32 28.79 -9.66
CA GLU A 127 -18.90 27.74 -10.50
C GLU A 127 -20.44 27.75 -10.46
N PHE A 128 -21.04 28.18 -9.33
CA PHE A 128 -22.49 28.17 -9.12
C PHE A 128 -23.20 29.50 -9.42
N GLY A 129 -22.43 30.56 -9.72
CA GLY A 129 -22.96 31.90 -9.98
C GLY A 129 -23.40 32.63 -8.71
N GLU A 130 -23.08 33.93 -8.60
CA GLU A 130 -23.57 34.75 -7.50
C GLU A 130 -25.11 34.81 -7.52
N PRO A 131 -25.79 34.68 -6.36
CA PRO A 131 -27.19 35.06 -6.29
C PRO A 131 -27.29 36.56 -6.55
N ASP A 132 -27.89 36.93 -7.69
CA ASP A 132 -28.10 38.29 -8.18
C ASP A 132 -28.29 39.30 -7.03
N GLY A 133 -27.30 40.16 -6.87
CA GLY A 133 -27.24 41.18 -5.82
C GLY A 133 -28.24 42.31 -6.06
N ASN A 134 -29.52 42.11 -5.75
CA ASN A 134 -30.42 43.22 -5.45
C ASN A 134 -31.56 42.80 -4.50
N ASP A 135 -31.94 43.68 -3.58
CA ASP A 135 -33.00 43.59 -2.55
C ASP A 135 -32.67 42.91 -1.21
N GLY A 136 -32.25 43.74 -0.26
CA GLY A 136 -32.16 43.41 1.16
C GLY A 136 -33.52 43.29 1.83
N THR A 137 -33.58 42.48 2.87
CA THR A 137 -34.69 42.21 3.82
C THR A 137 -35.64 41.03 3.51
N GLY A 138 -35.73 40.54 2.27
CA GLY A 138 -36.45 39.29 1.92
C GLY A 138 -35.56 38.05 1.67
N LYS A 139 -34.26 38.27 1.46
CA LYS A 139 -33.31 37.27 0.96
C LYS A 139 -32.89 36.17 1.94
N ALA A 140 -32.80 36.43 3.23
CA ALA A 140 -32.24 35.44 4.17
C ALA A 140 -33.03 34.10 4.22
N LEU A 141 -34.35 34.14 4.03
CA LEU A 141 -35.19 32.94 3.96
C LEU A 141 -35.16 32.24 2.58
N ASP A 142 -34.86 32.99 1.52
CA ASP A 142 -34.71 32.45 0.17
C ASP A 142 -33.30 31.88 -0.04
N GLU A 143 -32.28 32.54 0.50
CA GLU A 143 -30.90 32.06 0.60
C GLU A 143 -30.83 30.73 1.36
N ASP A 144 -31.50 30.59 2.50
CA ASP A 144 -31.53 29.30 3.23
C ASP A 144 -32.22 28.19 2.43
N ARG A 145 -33.23 28.52 1.61
CA ARG A 145 -33.87 27.55 0.71
C ARG A 145 -32.98 27.20 -0.48
N VAL A 146 -32.26 28.16 -1.04
CA VAL A 146 -31.29 27.95 -2.11
C VAL A 146 -30.12 27.09 -1.61
N LEU A 147 -29.59 27.39 -0.43
CA LEU A 147 -28.54 26.61 0.22
C LEU A 147 -28.97 25.18 0.51
N ARG A 148 -30.19 24.95 1.00
CA ARG A 148 -30.73 23.59 1.19
C ARG A 148 -30.87 22.84 -0.13
N LYS A 149 -31.39 23.47 -1.19
CA LYS A 149 -31.50 22.85 -2.52
C LYS A 149 -30.11 22.51 -3.09
N GLN A 150 -29.13 23.39 -2.89
CA GLN A 150 -27.74 23.13 -3.29
C GLN A 150 -27.15 21.98 -2.48
N GLN A 151 -27.37 21.94 -1.17
CA GLN A 151 -26.94 20.84 -0.30
C GLN A 151 -27.57 19.51 -0.74
N GLU A 152 -28.86 19.48 -1.03
CA GLU A 152 -29.55 18.30 -1.56
C GLU A 152 -28.97 17.86 -2.90
N HIS A 153 -28.69 18.80 -3.80
CA HIS A 153 -28.04 18.52 -5.08
C HIS A 153 -26.65 17.89 -4.88
N TRP A 154 -25.81 18.47 -4.04
CA TRP A 154 -24.49 17.94 -3.70
C TRP A 154 -24.56 16.58 -3.04
N THR A 155 -25.50 16.39 -2.10
CA THR A 155 -25.69 15.12 -1.41
C THR A 155 -26.06 14.03 -2.42
N LYS A 156 -26.94 14.35 -3.37
CA LYS A 156 -27.29 13.43 -4.46
C LYS A 156 -26.10 13.13 -5.37
N LEU A 157 -25.32 14.15 -5.75
CA LEU A 157 -24.16 13.98 -6.62
C LEU A 157 -23.06 13.14 -5.95
N ILE A 158 -22.81 13.37 -4.66
CA ILE A 158 -21.90 12.58 -3.83
C ILE A 158 -22.38 11.13 -3.77
N ASN A 159 -23.65 10.89 -3.46
CA ASN A 159 -24.19 9.53 -3.40
C ASN A 159 -24.06 8.80 -4.76
N GLN A 160 -24.26 9.51 -5.88
CA GLN A 160 -24.07 8.94 -7.21
C GLN A 160 -22.60 8.64 -7.49
N HIS A 161 -21.70 9.56 -7.15
CA HIS A 161 -20.26 9.35 -7.27
C HIS A 161 -19.79 8.15 -6.45
N ASP A 162 -20.23 8.05 -5.19
CA ASP A 162 -19.85 6.97 -4.28
C ASP A 162 -20.38 5.62 -4.76
N GLN A 163 -21.60 5.59 -5.33
CA GLN A 163 -22.13 4.39 -5.98
C GLN A 163 -21.26 3.97 -7.18
N LEU A 164 -20.89 4.92 -8.05
CA LEU A 164 -20.02 4.65 -9.21
C LEU A 164 -18.63 4.20 -8.79
N ALA A 165 -18.04 4.84 -7.77
CA ALA A 165 -16.74 4.47 -7.22
C ALA A 165 -16.78 3.07 -6.61
N GLY A 166 -17.87 2.73 -5.90
CA GLY A 166 -18.11 1.38 -5.37
C GLY A 166 -18.17 0.33 -6.47
N GLN A 167 -18.97 0.58 -7.53
CA GLN A 167 -19.07 -0.31 -8.68
C GLN A 167 -17.74 -0.46 -9.42
N ALA A 168 -16.99 0.63 -9.61
CA ALA A 168 -15.67 0.58 -10.22
C ALA A 168 -14.70 -0.27 -9.40
N ASN A 169 -14.75 -0.15 -8.07
CA ASN A 169 -13.92 -0.98 -7.17
C ASN A 169 -14.30 -2.46 -7.26
N GLU A 170 -15.59 -2.80 -7.33
CA GLU A 170 -16.05 -4.17 -7.54
C GLU A 170 -15.52 -4.76 -8.85
N ILE A 171 -15.63 -4.02 -9.96
CA ILE A 171 -15.11 -4.44 -11.27
C ILE A 171 -13.60 -4.67 -11.22
N VAL A 172 -12.85 -3.78 -10.58
CA VAL A 172 -11.40 -3.93 -10.44
C VAL A 172 -11.06 -5.16 -9.59
N ASN A 173 -11.78 -5.39 -8.49
CA ASN A 173 -11.58 -6.55 -7.63
C ASN A 173 -11.88 -7.85 -8.37
N GLU A 174 -12.95 -7.90 -9.16
CA GLU A 174 -13.27 -9.05 -10.02
C GLU A 174 -12.17 -9.28 -11.07
N LEU A 175 -11.69 -8.23 -11.74
CA LEU A 175 -10.62 -8.32 -12.71
C LEU A 175 -9.32 -8.85 -12.07
N VAL A 176 -8.95 -8.35 -10.89
CA VAL A 176 -7.77 -8.80 -10.15
C VAL A 176 -7.90 -10.26 -9.73
N ALA A 177 -9.07 -10.68 -9.27
CA ALA A 177 -9.34 -12.08 -8.92
C ALA A 177 -9.19 -12.99 -10.14
N ASN A 178 -9.85 -12.65 -11.25
CA ASN A 178 -9.79 -13.41 -12.51
C ASN A 178 -8.37 -13.47 -13.08
N PHE A 179 -7.63 -12.35 -13.04
CA PHE A 179 -6.25 -12.31 -13.52
C PHE A 179 -5.32 -13.15 -12.64
N ARG A 180 -5.52 -13.14 -11.32
CA ARG A 180 -4.76 -13.98 -10.38
C ARG A 180 -5.01 -15.47 -10.64
N GLU A 181 -6.27 -15.86 -10.85
CA GLU A 181 -6.63 -17.25 -11.16
C GLU A 181 -6.05 -17.72 -12.50
N THR A 182 -6.09 -16.87 -13.52
CA THR A 182 -5.51 -17.15 -14.84
C THR A 182 -4.00 -17.38 -14.73
N ASN A 183 -3.27 -16.51 -14.03
CA ASN A 183 -1.83 -16.67 -13.84
C ASN A 183 -1.46 -17.94 -13.06
N ILE A 184 -2.28 -18.33 -12.07
CA ILE A 184 -2.08 -19.58 -11.34
C ILE A 184 -2.28 -20.78 -12.29
N ALA A 185 -3.34 -20.76 -13.10
CA ALA A 185 -3.61 -21.83 -14.06
C ALA A 185 -2.50 -21.94 -15.13
N GLU A 186 -1.99 -20.82 -15.64
CA GLU A 186 -0.87 -20.80 -16.58
C GLU A 186 0.42 -21.33 -15.94
N ALA A 187 0.71 -20.93 -14.70
CA ALA A 187 1.87 -21.44 -13.96
C ALA A 187 1.78 -22.96 -13.70
N GLU A 188 0.58 -23.46 -13.36
CA GLU A 188 0.36 -24.90 -13.21
C GLU A 188 0.52 -25.67 -14.53
N GLN A 189 0.03 -25.13 -15.64
CA GLN A 189 0.20 -25.74 -16.96
C GLN A 189 1.68 -25.78 -17.37
N LEU A 190 2.43 -24.72 -17.12
CA LEU A 190 3.86 -24.68 -17.39
C LEU A 190 4.63 -25.73 -16.56
N GLU A 191 4.29 -25.89 -15.28
CA GLU A 191 4.87 -26.92 -14.42
C GLU A 191 4.49 -28.34 -14.88
N ARG A 192 3.25 -28.57 -15.34
CA ARG A 192 2.86 -29.86 -15.95
C ARG A 192 3.67 -30.16 -17.21
N HIS A 193 3.78 -29.19 -18.12
CA HIS A 193 4.60 -29.34 -19.32
C HIS A 193 6.08 -29.58 -18.98
N ARG A 194 6.61 -28.93 -17.95
CA ARG A 194 7.99 -29.16 -17.48
C ARG A 194 8.18 -30.57 -16.93
N ARG A 195 7.21 -31.10 -16.18
CA ARG A 195 7.24 -32.49 -15.67
C ARG A 195 7.11 -33.50 -16.81
N GLU A 196 6.28 -33.23 -17.80
CA GLU A 196 6.17 -34.07 -19.00
C GLU A 196 7.49 -34.10 -19.77
N LEU A 197 8.13 -32.95 -20.01
CA LEU A 197 9.46 -32.88 -20.62
C LEU A 197 10.53 -33.63 -19.81
N ALA A 198 10.46 -33.55 -18.47
CA ALA A 198 11.38 -34.29 -17.60
C ALA A 198 11.10 -35.80 -17.57
N ALA A 199 9.87 -36.22 -17.85
CA ALA A 199 9.48 -37.63 -17.96
C ALA A 199 9.85 -38.26 -19.32
N VAL A 200 10.11 -37.44 -20.35
CA VAL A 200 10.69 -37.93 -21.60
C VAL A 200 12.13 -38.37 -21.33
N GLU A 201 12.38 -39.68 -21.46
CA GLU A 201 13.74 -40.22 -21.35
C GLU A 201 14.71 -39.43 -22.25
N PRO A 202 15.84 -38.97 -21.70
CA PRO A 202 16.77 -38.13 -22.43
C PRO A 202 17.36 -38.91 -23.61
N VAL A 203 17.39 -38.25 -24.78
CA VAL A 203 17.71 -38.85 -26.09
C VAL A 203 19.04 -39.63 -26.09
N TRP A 204 20.04 -39.14 -25.35
CA TRP A 204 21.34 -39.80 -25.23
C TRP A 204 21.28 -41.19 -24.58
N LYS A 205 20.34 -41.44 -23.66
CA LYS A 205 20.11 -42.77 -23.08
C LYS A 205 19.50 -43.72 -24.10
N LYS A 206 18.56 -43.23 -24.93
CA LYS A 206 17.93 -44.02 -26.00
C LYS A 206 18.93 -44.41 -27.08
N GLU A 207 19.90 -43.54 -27.36
CA GLU A 207 20.96 -43.81 -28.34
C GLU A 207 22.14 -44.64 -27.77
N GLY A 208 22.06 -45.05 -26.49
CA GLY A 208 23.01 -45.97 -25.86
C GLY A 208 24.31 -45.32 -25.38
N PHE A 209 24.34 -43.99 -25.20
CA PHE A 209 25.53 -43.30 -24.71
C PHE A 209 25.66 -43.41 -23.18
N ALA A 210 26.89 -43.54 -22.69
CA ALA A 210 27.20 -43.68 -21.27
C ALA A 210 26.92 -42.41 -20.44
N GLY A 211 26.80 -41.24 -21.08
CA GLY A 211 26.52 -39.97 -20.42
C GLY A 211 26.11 -38.87 -21.41
N GLU A 212 25.56 -37.79 -20.87
CA GLU A 212 25.13 -36.63 -21.66
C GLU A 212 26.31 -35.89 -22.30
N GLU A 213 27.45 -35.82 -21.60
CA GLU A 213 28.65 -35.15 -22.11
C GLU A 213 29.27 -35.87 -23.31
N THR A 214 29.27 -37.20 -23.31
CA THR A 214 29.77 -38.00 -24.43
C THR A 214 28.87 -37.89 -25.64
N TRP A 215 27.55 -37.81 -25.44
CA TRP A 215 26.59 -37.54 -26.50
C TRP A 215 26.75 -36.12 -27.09
N ARG A 216 26.89 -35.09 -26.26
CA ARG A 216 27.13 -33.72 -26.75
C ARG A 216 28.44 -33.60 -27.52
N ARG A 217 29.51 -34.28 -27.07
CA ARG A 217 30.78 -34.34 -27.81
C ARG A 217 30.61 -35.03 -29.16
N TYR A 218 29.88 -36.15 -29.21
CA TYR A 218 29.55 -36.83 -30.46
C TYR A 218 28.73 -35.94 -31.41
N GLN A 219 27.73 -35.20 -30.91
CA GLN A 219 26.95 -34.26 -31.72
C GLN A 219 27.83 -33.15 -32.32
N LEU A 220 28.73 -32.57 -31.52
CA LEU A 220 29.66 -31.56 -32.00
C LEU A 220 30.63 -32.12 -33.04
N GLU A 221 31.08 -33.37 -32.87
CA GLU A 221 31.93 -34.07 -33.83
C GLU A 221 31.18 -34.33 -35.15
N CYS A 222 29.91 -34.77 -35.09
CA CYS A 222 29.04 -34.92 -36.26
C CYS A 222 28.85 -33.59 -36.99
N MET A 223 28.56 -32.51 -36.25
CA MET A 223 28.42 -31.18 -36.84
C MET A 223 29.71 -30.70 -37.50
N ALA A 224 30.87 -30.88 -36.85
CA ALA A 224 32.16 -30.51 -37.41
C ALA A 224 32.50 -31.33 -38.67
N SER A 225 32.18 -32.63 -38.67
CA SER A 225 32.31 -33.51 -39.83
C SER A 225 31.37 -33.12 -40.97
N PHE A 226 30.13 -32.73 -40.66
CA PHE A 226 29.17 -32.25 -41.64
C PHE A 226 29.66 -30.97 -42.31
N PHE A 227 30.09 -29.97 -41.53
CA PHE A 227 30.58 -28.70 -42.08
C PHE A 227 31.90 -28.83 -42.85
N SER A 228 32.73 -29.82 -42.54
CA SER A 228 34.02 -30.03 -43.22
C SER A 228 33.95 -30.99 -44.41
N SER A 229 33.04 -31.97 -44.40
CA SER A 229 33.04 -33.07 -45.37
C SER A 229 31.66 -33.40 -45.97
N GLY A 230 30.59 -32.75 -45.52
CA GLY A 230 29.22 -32.94 -46.03
C GLY A 230 28.58 -34.29 -45.65
N ARG A 231 29.14 -35.01 -44.67
CA ARG A 231 28.61 -36.30 -44.20
C ARG A 231 27.95 -36.17 -42.82
N ASP A 232 26.73 -36.67 -42.70
CA ASP A 232 25.90 -36.60 -41.50
C ASP A 232 26.24 -37.64 -40.41
N GLU A 233 26.92 -38.74 -40.76
CA GLU A 233 27.22 -39.81 -39.80
C GLU A 233 28.72 -40.12 -39.72
N LEU A 234 29.25 -40.11 -38.49
CA LEU A 234 30.59 -40.58 -38.17
C LEU A 234 30.60 -42.11 -38.06
N GLN A 235 30.96 -42.79 -39.16
CA GLN A 235 31.26 -44.22 -39.11
C GLN A 235 32.52 -44.47 -38.26
N GLY A 236 32.34 -45.05 -37.07
CA GLY A 236 33.44 -45.52 -36.22
C GLY A 236 33.82 -44.64 -35.03
N SER A 237 32.98 -43.69 -34.60
CA SER A 237 33.28 -42.89 -33.39
C SER A 237 33.39 -43.80 -32.16
N ASP A 238 34.55 -43.74 -31.48
CA ASP A 238 34.84 -44.48 -30.25
C ASP A 238 33.86 -44.16 -29.10
N LEU A 239 33.11 -43.07 -29.22
CA LEU A 239 32.12 -42.60 -28.25
C LEU A 239 30.82 -43.42 -28.25
N LYS A 240 30.52 -44.16 -29.33
CA LYS A 240 29.32 -45.01 -29.47
C LYS A 240 29.63 -46.50 -29.30
N LYS A 241 30.61 -46.85 -28.46
CA LYS A 241 30.89 -48.25 -28.12
C LYS A 241 29.94 -48.73 -27.02
N PRO A 242 29.18 -49.83 -27.21
CA PRO A 242 28.41 -50.42 -26.14
C PRO A 242 29.37 -50.90 -25.04
N SER A 243 29.12 -50.50 -23.81
CA SER A 243 29.86 -50.96 -22.63
C SER A 243 29.90 -52.48 -22.61
N GLN A 244 31.09 -53.06 -22.81
CA GLN A 244 31.32 -54.49 -22.65
C GLN A 244 30.96 -54.91 -21.23
N SER A 245 30.02 -55.85 -21.13
CA SER A 245 29.73 -56.61 -19.92
C SER A 245 30.99 -57.37 -19.45
N PRO A 246 31.24 -57.47 -18.14
CA PRO A 246 32.40 -58.21 -17.64
C PRO A 246 32.18 -59.71 -17.85
N GLN A 247 33.08 -60.36 -18.60
CA GLN A 247 33.11 -61.82 -18.75
C GLN A 247 33.45 -62.51 -17.41
N PRO A 248 32.82 -63.64 -17.06
CA PRO A 248 33.14 -64.39 -15.85
C PRO A 248 34.43 -65.18 -16.03
N ALA A 249 35.29 -65.16 -15.01
CA ALA A 249 36.53 -65.92 -14.96
C ALA A 249 36.25 -67.44 -14.95
N LEU A 250 36.69 -68.12 -16.02
CA LEU A 250 36.82 -69.57 -16.08
C LEU A 250 38.30 -69.92 -15.87
N ASN A 251 38.65 -70.34 -14.65
CA ASN A 251 39.86 -71.11 -14.40
C ASN A 251 39.44 -72.54 -14.01
N SER A 252 40.00 -73.52 -14.72
CA SER A 252 39.89 -74.96 -14.47
C SER A 252 41.26 -75.60 -14.76
N PRO A 253 41.52 -76.84 -14.32
CA PRO A 253 42.48 -77.12 -13.25
C PRO A 253 43.78 -77.79 -13.75
N ARG A 254 44.74 -77.97 -12.83
CA ARG A 254 45.75 -79.03 -12.86
C ARG A 254 45.74 -79.77 -11.54
#